data_AF-A0A0R3L289-F1
#
_entry.id   AF-A0A0R3L289-F1
#
_cell.length_a   1.000
_cell.length_b   1.000
_cell.length_c   1.000
_cell.angle_alpha   90.00
_cell.angle_beta   90.00
_cell.angle_gamma   90.00
#
_symmetry.space_group_name_H-M   'P 1'
#
loop_
_entity.id
_entity.type
_entity.pdbx_description
1 polymer ?
#
loop_
_entity_poly.entity_id
_entity_poly.type
_entity_poly.pdbx_seq_one_letter_code
_entity_poly.pdbx_strand_id
1 'polypeptide(L)'
;MLSYYFRPGPRLGLPSVWRADVGINNYQFNWLARTEGLERLEEPDDGFTRDFIAETLTTRGPIWAALRLPSCPGNEILWDGHIIVLTGLIENTLCYNDPFYSARRVIYFYNLLFDDLFVKNRDWL
;
A
#
# COMPACT_ATOMS: atom_id res chain seq x y z
N MET A 1 -2.56 0.15 -10.92
CA MET A 1 -1.63 1.12 -11.54
C MET A 1 -1.87 2.48 -10.90
N LEU A 2 -0.92 3.01 -10.09
CA LEU A 2 -1.13 4.24 -9.32
C LEU A 2 -1.60 5.38 -10.22
N SER A 3 -2.75 5.98 -9.89
CA SER A 3 -3.17 7.26 -10.47
C SER A 3 -2.30 8.36 -9.85
N TYR A 4 -1.14 8.57 -10.46
CA TYR A 4 -0.26 9.69 -10.14
C TYR A 4 -1.04 10.99 -10.27
N TYR A 5 -1.17 11.70 -9.15
CA TYR A 5 -1.95 12.92 -9.03
C TYR A 5 -1.38 14.02 -9.94
N PHE A 6 -2.28 14.68 -10.67
CA PHE A 6 -2.03 15.69 -11.70
C PHE A 6 -1.26 16.91 -11.14
N ARG A 7 0.06 16.98 -11.32
CA ARG A 7 0.76 18.26 -11.42
C ARG A 7 1.42 18.38 -12.81
N PRO A 8 1.20 19.50 -13.53
CA PRO A 8 1.84 19.72 -14.81
C PRO A 8 3.33 20.01 -14.60
N GLY A 9 4.17 19.06 -15.00
CA GLY A 9 5.64 19.17 -15.08
C GLY A 9 6.17 18.25 -16.18
N PRO A 10 7.41 18.43 -16.67
CA PRO A 10 7.98 17.59 -17.72
C PRO A 10 7.98 16.11 -17.27
N ARG A 11 7.25 15.29 -18.03
CA ARG A 11 7.08 13.85 -17.74
C ARG A 11 8.24 13.10 -18.38
N LEU A 12 9.02 12.37 -17.59
CA LEU A 12 10.06 11.46 -18.11
C LEU A 12 9.49 10.15 -18.70
N GLY A 13 8.16 10.06 -18.86
CA GLY A 13 7.46 8.83 -19.24
C GLY A 13 7.45 7.80 -18.10
N LEU A 14 6.65 6.74 -18.26
CA LEU A 14 6.80 5.56 -17.40
C LEU A 14 8.08 4.83 -17.84
N PRO A 15 9.01 4.49 -16.93
CA PRO A 15 10.18 3.68 -17.26
C PRO A 15 9.77 2.43 -18.04
N SER A 16 10.56 2.01 -19.02
CA SER A 16 10.27 0.84 -19.87
C SER A 16 10.19 -0.49 -19.10
N VAL A 17 10.64 -0.50 -17.85
CA VAL A 17 10.45 -1.59 -16.88
C VAL A 17 9.02 -1.71 -16.35
N TRP A 18 8.20 -0.67 -16.48
CA TRP A 18 6.79 -0.64 -16.06
C TRP A 18 5.86 -0.90 -17.26
N ARG A 19 6.14 -1.97 -18.01
CA ARG A 19 5.24 -2.42 -19.09
C ARG A 19 3.90 -2.82 -18.48
N ALA A 20 2.82 -2.63 -19.25
CA ALA A 20 1.57 -3.32 -18.99
C ALA A 20 1.85 -4.82 -18.83
N ASP A 21 1.13 -5.46 -17.90
CA ASP A 21 1.19 -6.90 -17.59
C ASP A 21 2.44 -7.41 -16.85
N VAL A 22 3.38 -6.53 -16.49
CA VAL A 22 4.50 -6.88 -15.58
C VAL A 22 4.37 -6.06 -14.30
N GLY A 23 3.98 -6.73 -13.22
CA GLY A 23 3.95 -6.13 -11.88
C GLY A 23 5.35 -5.73 -11.40
N ILE A 24 5.41 -4.92 -10.34
CA ILE A 24 6.68 -4.65 -9.64
C ILE A 24 6.89 -5.69 -8.55
N ASN A 25 8.13 -6.11 -8.35
CA ASN A 25 8.50 -6.97 -7.22
C ASN A 25 8.78 -6.12 -5.95
N ASN A 26 8.95 -6.77 -4.81
CA ASN A 26 9.17 -6.09 -3.52
C ASN A 26 10.41 -5.19 -3.52
N TYR A 27 11.49 -5.58 -4.21
CA TYR A 27 12.69 -4.74 -4.32
C TYR A 27 12.41 -3.44 -5.08
N GLN A 28 11.71 -3.54 -6.22
CA GLN A 28 11.30 -2.38 -7.02
C GLN A 28 10.31 -1.49 -6.27
N PHE A 29 9.37 -2.09 -5.52
CA PHE A 29 8.45 -1.36 -4.67
C PHE A 29 9.18 -0.58 -3.58
N ASN A 30 10.10 -1.21 -2.86
CA ASN A 30 10.92 -0.57 -1.83
C ASN A 30 11.75 0.59 -2.41
N TRP A 31 12.39 0.37 -3.57
CA TRP A 31 13.16 1.40 -4.25
C TRP A 31 12.29 2.60 -4.66
N LEU A 32 11.09 2.34 -5.20
CA LEU A 32 10.14 3.39 -5.56
C LEU A 32 9.68 4.16 -4.31
N ALA A 33 9.29 3.47 -3.24
CA ALA A 33 8.85 4.11 -2.00
C ALA A 33 9.92 5.05 -1.42
N ARG A 34 11.18 4.60 -1.37
CA ARG A 34 12.30 5.43 -0.92
C ARG A 34 12.57 6.61 -1.83
N THR A 35 12.43 6.43 -3.14
CA THR A 35 12.59 7.52 -4.13
C THR A 35 11.52 8.60 -3.98
N GLU A 36 10.30 8.22 -3.59
CA GLU A 36 9.20 9.13 -3.24
C GLU A 36 9.32 9.71 -1.82
N GLY A 37 10.45 9.49 -1.13
CA GLY A 37 10.71 10.03 0.21
C GLY A 37 9.93 9.34 1.32
N LEU A 38 9.45 8.13 1.09
CA LEU A 38 8.74 7.34 2.10
C LEU A 38 9.71 6.48 2.91
N GLU A 39 9.37 6.31 4.18
CA GLU A 39 10.09 5.51 5.15
C GLU A 39 9.36 4.17 5.33
N ARG A 40 10.11 3.07 5.37
CA ARG A 40 9.56 1.74 5.66
C ARG A 40 9.21 1.67 7.15
N LEU A 41 8.03 1.17 7.49
CA LEU A 41 7.72 0.82 8.87
C LEU A 41 8.45 -0.47 9.24
N GLU A 42 9.11 -0.46 10.39
CA GLU A 42 9.65 -1.67 10.99
C GLU A 42 8.49 -2.51 11.51
N GLU A 43 8.52 -3.82 11.23
CA GLU A 43 7.52 -4.76 11.72
C GLU A 43 7.74 -5.00 13.22
N PRO A 44 6.73 -4.76 14.08
CA PRO A 44 6.80 -5.11 15.50
C PRO A 44 6.90 -6.63 15.72
N ASP A 45 7.34 -7.05 16.91
CA ASP A 45 7.46 -8.47 17.25
C ASP A 45 6.12 -9.25 17.16
N ASP A 46 5.00 -8.58 17.40
CA ASP A 46 3.63 -9.11 17.27
C ASP A 46 3.03 -8.90 15.87
N GLY A 47 3.85 -8.43 14.92
CA GLY A 47 3.47 -8.12 13.56
C GLY A 47 2.72 -6.79 13.44
N PHE A 48 2.23 -6.51 12.23
CA PHE A 48 1.40 -5.34 11.98
C PHE A 48 -0.02 -5.53 12.55
N THR A 49 -0.17 -5.27 13.85
CA THR A 49 -1.46 -5.38 14.53
C THR A 49 -2.42 -4.27 14.11
N ARG A 50 -3.70 -4.49 14.39
CA ARG A 50 -4.76 -3.50 14.16
C ARG A 50 -4.43 -2.16 14.84
N ASP A 51 -4.02 -2.22 16.09
CA ASP A 51 -3.77 -1.02 16.90
C ASP A 51 -2.54 -0.28 16.41
N PHE A 52 -1.49 -0.99 15.99
CA PHE A 52 -0.32 -0.41 15.33
C PHE A 52 -0.70 0.35 14.05
N ILE A 53 -1.53 -0.25 13.20
CA ILE A 53 -2.00 0.39 11.96
C ILE A 53 -2.87 1.61 12.26
N ALA A 54 -3.76 1.52 13.26
CA ALA A 54 -4.60 2.63 13.69
C ALA A 54 -3.75 3.82 14.17
N GLU A 55 -2.80 3.56 15.07
CA GLU A 55 -1.90 4.57 15.61
C GLU A 55 -1.05 5.19 14.50
N THR A 56 -0.51 4.37 13.59
CA THR A 56 0.29 4.85 12.47
C THR A 56 -0.53 5.75 11.54
N LEU A 57 -1.77 5.37 11.21
CA LEU A 57 -2.65 6.20 10.39
C LEU A 57 -2.98 7.54 11.05
N THR A 58 -3.15 7.56 12.37
CA THR A 58 -3.41 8.79 13.13
C THR A 58 -2.18 9.69 13.24
N THR A 59 -1.00 9.11 13.48
CA THR A 59 0.22 9.86 13.80
C THR A 59 1.07 10.20 12.58
N ARG A 60 1.08 9.34 11.56
CA ARG A 60 1.93 9.46 10.36
C ARG A 60 1.13 9.64 9.07
N GLY A 61 -0.20 9.47 9.12
CA GLY A 61 -1.08 9.63 7.96
C GLY A 61 -1.15 8.36 7.09
N PRO A 62 -1.54 8.50 5.81
CA PRO A 62 -1.75 7.36 4.92
C PRO A 62 -0.53 6.43 4.80
N ILE A 63 -0.80 5.13 4.70
CA ILE A 63 0.23 4.08 4.59
C ILE A 63 0.18 3.49 3.19
N TRP A 64 1.32 3.45 2.50
CA TRP A 64 1.46 2.69 1.26
C TRP A 64 1.78 1.24 1.60
N ALA A 65 0.84 0.35 1.33
CA ALA A 65 0.89 -1.04 1.78
C ALA A 65 1.02 -1.99 0.59
N ALA A 66 2.10 -2.76 0.56
CA ALA A 66 2.16 -4.03 -0.16
C ALA A 66 1.58 -5.11 0.73
N LEU A 67 0.61 -5.82 0.19
CA LEU A 67 -0.12 -6.86 0.91
C LEU A 67 -0.55 -7.95 -0.05
N ARG A 68 -1.06 -9.03 0.51
CA ARG A 68 -1.75 -10.06 -0.28
C ARG A 68 -3.24 -10.05 0.03
N LEU A 69 -4.02 -10.20 -1.03
CA LEU A 69 -5.47 -10.35 -0.96
C LEU A 69 -5.86 -11.78 -1.34
N PRO A 70 -6.89 -12.37 -0.71
CA PRO A 70 -7.44 -13.63 -1.17
C PRO A 70 -8.06 -13.44 -2.57
N SER A 71 -7.55 -14.18 -3.54
CA SER A 71 -7.83 -14.01 -4.97
C SER A 71 -9.18 -14.55 -5.43
N CYS A 72 -9.80 -15.49 -4.70
CA CYS A 72 -11.04 -16.16 -5.13
C CYS A 72 -11.89 -16.67 -3.94
N PRO A 73 -13.24 -16.64 -4.04
CA PRO A 73 -14.11 -17.48 -3.22
C PRO A 73 -14.09 -18.89 -3.82
N GLY A 74 -13.25 -19.77 -3.27
CA GLY A 74 -13.05 -21.14 -3.71
C GLY A 74 -12.18 -21.93 -2.74
N ASN A 75 -11.93 -23.20 -3.05
CA ASN A 75 -11.24 -24.18 -2.22
C ASN A 75 -9.69 -24.13 -2.30
N GLU A 76 -9.13 -23.19 -3.06
CA GLU A 76 -7.71 -22.88 -3.07
C GLU A 76 -7.52 -21.37 -2.81
N ILE A 77 -7.02 -21.01 -1.62
CA ILE A 77 -6.73 -19.62 -1.27
C ILE A 77 -5.42 -19.24 -1.96
N LEU A 78 -5.53 -18.75 -3.20
CA LEU A 78 -4.45 -18.00 -3.83
C LEU A 78 -4.43 -16.59 -3.23
N TRP A 79 -3.22 -16.07 -3.03
CA TRP A 79 -2.96 -14.78 -2.42
C TRP A 79 -2.25 -13.90 -3.44
N ASP A 80 -2.97 -12.99 -4.10
CA ASP A 80 -2.38 -12.08 -5.07
C ASP A 80 -1.75 -10.89 -4.36
N GLY A 81 -0.49 -10.63 -4.69
CA GLY A 81 0.21 -9.42 -4.25
C GLY A 81 -0.45 -8.18 -4.85
N HIS A 82 -0.77 -7.23 -3.99
CA HIS A 82 -1.39 -5.97 -4.38
C HIS A 82 -0.82 -4.82 -3.56
N ILE A 83 -0.82 -3.63 -4.16
CA ILE A 83 -0.33 -2.42 -3.52
C ILE A 83 -1.47 -1.41 -3.46
N ILE A 84 -1.82 -1.02 -2.24
CA ILE A 84 -2.92 -0.09 -1.95
C ILE A 84 -2.45 1.01 -1.01
N VAL A 85 -3.24 2.08 -0.88
CA VAL A 85 -2.99 3.13 0.13
C VAL A 85 -4.03 3.00 1.22
N LEU A 86 -3.62 2.65 2.44
CA LEU A 86 -4.47 2.68 3.62
C LEU A 86 -4.68 4.13 4.05
N THR A 87 -5.93 4.48 4.35
CA THR A 87 -6.35 5.86 4.62
C THR A 87 -7.09 6.03 5.93
N GLY A 88 -7.53 4.94 6.55
CA GLY A 88 -8.24 4.97 7.82
C GLY A 88 -8.59 3.57 8.30
N LEU A 89 -8.94 3.49 9.57
CA LEU A 89 -9.47 2.29 10.21
C LEU A 89 -10.69 2.69 11.05
N ILE A 90 -11.81 2.03 10.84
CA ILE A 90 -13.02 2.19 11.64
C ILE A 90 -13.34 0.83 12.24
N GLU A 91 -13.24 0.70 13.57
CA GLU A 91 -13.32 -0.58 14.26
C GLU A 91 -12.32 -1.60 13.67
N ASN A 92 -12.80 -2.63 12.97
CA ASN A 92 -11.99 -3.64 12.30
C ASN A 92 -12.03 -3.51 10.76
N THR A 93 -12.52 -2.39 10.25
CA THR A 93 -12.69 -2.13 8.82
C THR A 93 -11.66 -1.12 8.34
N LEU A 94 -10.73 -1.57 7.50
CA LEU A 94 -9.74 -0.71 6.85
C LEU A 94 -10.36 0.00 5.66
N CYS A 95 -10.14 1.31 5.60
CA CYS A 95 -10.46 2.15 4.45
C CYS A 95 -9.20 2.33 3.60
N TYR A 96 -9.29 2.07 2.30
CA TYR A 96 -8.15 2.17 1.40
C TYR A 96 -8.52 2.70 0.02
N ASN A 97 -7.52 3.25 -0.66
CA ASN A 97 -7.59 3.57 -2.08
C ASN A 97 -6.88 2.47 -2.85
N ASP A 98 -7.62 1.82 -3.74
CA ASP A 98 -7.11 0.80 -4.63
C ASP A 98 -6.82 1.45 -6.00
N PRO A 99 -5.60 1.34 -6.55
CA PRO A 99 -5.31 1.93 -7.85
C PRO A 99 -6.08 1.29 -9.02
N PHE A 100 -6.78 0.16 -8.82
CA PHE A 100 -7.68 -0.44 -9.80
C PHE A 100 -9.06 0.22 -9.81
N TYR A 101 -9.50 0.82 -8.70
CA TYR A 101 -10.83 1.41 -8.55
C TYR A 101 -10.74 2.92 -8.29
N SER A 102 -11.65 3.71 -8.87
CA SER A 102 -11.68 5.16 -8.63
C SER A 102 -12.27 5.55 -7.27
N ALA A 103 -13.03 4.65 -6.65
CA ALA A 103 -13.71 4.89 -5.38
C ALA A 103 -12.95 4.26 -4.21
N ARG A 104 -13.06 4.91 -3.04
CA ARG A 104 -12.58 4.36 -1.76
C ARG A 104 -13.20 2.98 -1.51
N ARG A 105 -12.40 2.06 -1.02
CA ARG A 105 -12.78 0.68 -0.71
C ARG A 105 -12.65 0.42 0.79
N VAL A 106 -13.31 -0.65 1.23
CA VAL A 106 -13.22 -1.15 2.60
C VAL A 106 -12.94 -2.64 2.62
N ILE A 107 -12.22 -3.11 3.62
CA ILE A 107 -11.95 -4.54 3.85
C ILE A 107 -11.81 -4.80 5.34
N TYR A 108 -12.20 -6.01 5.77
CA TYR A 108 -11.98 -6.45 7.14
C TYR A 108 -10.48 -6.64 7.38
N PHE A 109 -9.96 -6.09 8.48
CA PHE A 109 -8.53 -6.05 8.80
C PHE A 109 -7.86 -7.44 8.69
N TYR A 110 -8.52 -8.45 9.26
CA TYR A 110 -7.99 -9.80 9.36
C TYR A 110 -8.08 -10.61 8.06
N ASN A 111 -8.55 -10.00 6.96
CA ASN A 111 -8.56 -10.61 5.62
C ASN A 111 -7.30 -10.24 4.81
N LEU A 112 -6.34 -9.54 5.42
CA LEU A 112 -5.12 -9.06 4.78
C LEU A 112 -3.89 -9.74 5.38
N LEU A 113 -2.89 -9.95 4.55
CA LEU A 113 -1.52 -10.25 4.98
C LEU A 113 -0.63 -9.10 4.50
N PHE A 114 -0.01 -8.38 5.43
CA PHE A 114 0.89 -7.27 5.12
C PHE A 114 2.30 -7.82 4.82
N ASP A 115 2.86 -7.43 3.68
CA ASP A 115 4.25 -7.77 3.32
C ASP A 115 5.19 -6.59 3.65
N ASP A 116 4.82 -5.36 3.26
CA ASP A 116 5.65 -4.18 3.41
C ASP A 116 4.81 -2.91 3.54
N LEU A 117 5.12 -2.06 4.51
CA LEU A 117 4.40 -0.81 4.78
C LEU A 117 5.32 0.39 4.74
N PHE A 118 4.88 1.47 4.11
CA PHE A 118 5.64 2.72 4.00
C PHE A 118 4.79 3.94 4.35
N VAL A 119 5.40 4.93 4.98
CA VAL A 119 4.76 6.18 5.42
C VAL A 119 5.62 7.38 5.07
N LYS A 120 5.04 8.58 5.11
CA LYS A 120 5.81 9.82 4.87
C LYS A 120 6.92 9.96 5.93
N ASN A 121 8.12 10.31 5.48
CA ASN A 121 9.24 10.64 6.37
C ASN A 121 8.86 11.79 7.32
N ARG A 122 9.16 11.63 8.61
CA ARG A 122 8.92 12.62 9.68
C ARG A 122 9.64 13.95 9.44
N ASP A 123 10.79 13.91 8.77
CA ASP A 123 11.67 15.07 8.59
C ASP A 123 11.23 16.03 7.47
N TRP A 124 10.10 15.74 6.80
CA TRP A 124 9.59 16.49 5.64
C TRP A 124 8.30 17.26 5.98
N LEU A 125 8.13 17.63 7.24
CA LEU A 125 7.12 18.56 7.77
C LEU A 125 7.81 19.88 8.13
#